data_AF-A0A954MYM9-F1
#
_entry.id   AF-A0A954MYM9-F1
#
_cell.length_a   1.000
_cell.length_b   1.000
_cell.length_c   1.000
_cell.angle_alpha   90.00
_cell.angle_beta   90.00
_cell.angle_gamma   90.00
#
_symmetry.space_group_name_H-M   'P 1'
#
loop_
_entity.id
_entity.type
_entity.pdbx_description
1 polymer ?
#
loop_
_entity_poly.entity_id
_entity_poly.type
_entity_poly.pdbx_seq_one_letter_code
_entity_poly.pdbx_strand_id
1 'polypeptide(L)'
;MKTLSVKELELGEKIERFVLDDPTSSFPFSHRLTGEQNWSSEFTGRVIREYKRFLFLATVVDHLVSPSKYVDEVWHLHLIYTRSYWIDLCENVLGFPLHHLPTRGGECEARKFEAAYAETLESYRSIFGEPPPRDIWPSPIRNSAISESAPPAKSGRWSWSFPRKLLLKNSLIALALLSCSGCDQLLNAGYPLNLRGPEFLSFYFYLFLSVFMVVISVRFMARSFLRVTPSSETDPYEIGYLVGGKYRTVCSALTSLVHRGNLKTDSESKRKLLISDPPPQDSHPLELAVYQEFKRSPLTTFFSLYLWGRSASAACREIDSSLVEKGFLQSRFSNFLLRSFSFGMFLLLAILGGAKIYVGLARNRPVDFLVILVVLTLLIGALFLFRCSRITRLGRRRIKQLTSDHSEWKQPGLINESISPVSAAWAVALFGPAILDYTSLRNLYEDYLLPPLNNSSGGVDT
;
A
#
# COMPACT_ATOMS: atom_id res chain seq x y z
N MET A 1 -20.17 -6.25 -40.12
CA MET A 1 -20.64 -5.22 -39.19
C MET A 1 -21.95 -5.68 -38.59
N LYS A 2 -22.09 -5.71 -37.26
CA LYS A 2 -23.35 -6.00 -36.57
C LYS A 2 -24.29 -4.79 -36.78
N THR A 3 -25.52 -5.03 -37.23
CA THR A 3 -26.54 -3.99 -37.27
C THR A 3 -27.05 -3.73 -35.85
N LEU A 4 -26.87 -2.51 -35.35
CA LEU A 4 -27.33 -2.10 -34.02
C LEU A 4 -28.82 -1.69 -34.07
N SER A 5 -29.56 -2.05 -33.03
CA SER A 5 -30.92 -1.57 -32.80
C SER A 5 -30.94 -0.08 -32.42
N VAL A 6 -32.10 0.56 -32.54
CA VAL A 6 -32.29 1.97 -32.14
C VAL A 6 -31.89 2.19 -30.67
N LYS A 7 -32.26 1.26 -29.79
CA LYS A 7 -31.91 1.34 -28.36
C LYS A 7 -30.39 1.24 -28.11
N GLU A 8 -29.69 0.38 -28.85
CA GLU A 8 -28.23 0.28 -28.77
C GLU A 8 -27.57 1.56 -29.30
N LEU A 9 -28.09 2.19 -30.36
CA LEU A 9 -27.58 3.48 -30.84
C LEU A 9 -27.78 4.60 -29.81
N GLU A 10 -28.96 4.69 -29.21
CA GLU A 10 -29.24 5.66 -28.13
C GLU A 10 -28.34 5.45 -26.91
N LEU A 11 -28.07 4.20 -26.51
CA LEU A 11 -27.14 3.88 -25.43
C LEU A 11 -25.71 4.31 -25.78
N GLY A 12 -25.27 4.06 -27.02
CA GLY A 12 -23.98 4.51 -27.52
C GLY A 12 -23.80 6.02 -27.41
N GLU A 13 -24.83 6.80 -27.79
CA GLU A 13 -24.80 8.27 -27.63
C GLU A 13 -24.72 8.70 -26.15
N LYS A 14 -25.47 8.04 -25.26
CA LYS A 14 -25.43 8.35 -23.82
C LYS A 14 -24.04 8.10 -23.24
N ILE A 15 -23.42 6.98 -23.58
CA ILE A 15 -22.06 6.64 -23.12
C ILE A 15 -21.03 7.62 -23.70
N GLU A 16 -21.16 8.02 -24.96
CA GLU A 16 -20.23 8.96 -25.58
C GLU A 16 -20.32 10.36 -24.94
N ARG A 17 -21.54 10.82 -24.62
CA ARG A 17 -21.77 12.10 -23.92
C ARG A 17 -21.41 12.07 -22.43
N PHE A 18 -21.23 10.90 -21.83
CA PHE A 18 -20.88 10.79 -20.42
C PHE A 18 -19.54 11.48 -20.14
N VAL A 19 -19.52 12.43 -19.21
CA VAL A 19 -18.32 13.21 -18.88
C VAL A 19 -17.73 12.69 -17.57
N LEU A 20 -16.48 12.23 -17.64
CA LEU A 20 -15.72 11.77 -16.47
C LEU A 20 -15.08 12.93 -15.68
N ASP A 21 -14.76 14.02 -16.38
CA ASP A 21 -14.14 15.19 -15.78
C ASP A 21 -15.18 16.14 -15.21
N ASP A 22 -15.08 16.41 -13.91
CA ASP A 22 -15.82 17.51 -13.30
C ASP A 22 -15.09 18.84 -13.59
N PRO A 23 -15.68 19.76 -14.37
CA PRO A 23 -15.05 21.03 -14.73
C PRO A 23 -14.84 21.96 -13.52
N THR A 24 -15.51 21.71 -12.40
CA THR A 24 -15.34 22.47 -11.15
C THR A 24 -14.23 21.91 -10.27
N SER A 25 -13.72 20.71 -10.58
CA SER A 25 -12.64 20.07 -9.83
C SER A 25 -11.29 20.68 -10.18
N SER A 26 -10.52 21.07 -9.16
CA SER A 26 -9.12 21.48 -9.33
C SER A 26 -8.20 20.33 -9.77
N PHE A 27 -8.67 19.07 -9.73
CA PHE A 27 -7.94 17.89 -10.19
C PHE A 27 -8.94 16.93 -10.87
N PRO A 28 -9.20 17.12 -12.17
CA PRO A 28 -10.18 16.31 -12.91
C PRO A 28 -9.71 14.87 -13.09
N PHE A 29 -10.64 13.99 -13.46
CA PHE A 29 -10.40 12.55 -13.59
C PHE A 29 -9.25 12.25 -14.56
N SER A 30 -9.24 12.89 -15.72
CA SER A 30 -8.22 12.76 -16.75
C SER A 30 -6.83 13.17 -16.25
N HIS A 31 -6.72 14.30 -15.53
CA HIS A 31 -5.46 14.76 -14.96
C HIS A 31 -4.90 13.78 -13.91
N ARG A 32 -5.80 13.21 -13.09
CA ARG A 32 -5.43 12.16 -12.15
C ARG A 32 -4.95 10.89 -12.85
N LEU A 33 -5.65 10.48 -13.90
CA LEU A 33 -5.29 9.30 -14.69
C LEU A 33 -3.93 9.48 -15.39
N THR A 34 -3.67 10.64 -15.97
CA THR A 34 -2.38 11.05 -16.54
C THR A 34 -1.26 10.92 -15.50
N GLY A 35 -1.48 11.45 -14.29
CA GLY A 35 -0.49 11.39 -13.21
C GLY A 35 -0.27 9.98 -12.64
N GLU A 36 -1.33 9.21 -12.37
CA GLU A 36 -1.23 7.87 -11.77
C GLU A 36 -0.61 6.84 -12.73
N GLN A 37 -0.86 6.97 -14.04
CA GLN A 37 -0.38 6.04 -15.05
C GLN A 37 0.87 6.51 -15.80
N ASN A 38 1.31 7.75 -15.55
CA ASN A 38 2.40 8.43 -16.26
C ASN A 38 2.19 8.43 -17.79
N TRP A 39 0.98 8.75 -18.22
CA TRP A 39 0.60 8.84 -19.63
C TRP A 39 0.66 10.29 -20.12
N SER A 40 0.82 10.51 -21.42
CA SER A 40 0.58 11.85 -21.98
C SER A 40 -0.91 12.18 -21.91
N SER A 41 -1.27 13.47 -21.85
CA SER A 41 -2.68 13.90 -21.88
C SER A 41 -3.40 13.40 -23.14
N GLU A 42 -2.68 13.39 -24.28
CA GLU A 42 -3.19 12.84 -25.54
C GLU A 42 -3.49 11.35 -25.43
N PHE A 43 -2.54 10.54 -24.94
CA PHE A 43 -2.77 9.10 -24.77
C PHE A 43 -3.90 8.83 -23.77
N THR A 44 -3.95 9.59 -22.68
CA THR A 44 -5.01 9.52 -21.67
C THR A 44 -6.39 9.74 -22.29
N GLY A 45 -6.55 10.79 -23.11
CA GLY A 45 -7.81 11.06 -23.82
C GLY A 45 -8.20 9.92 -24.77
N ARG A 46 -7.24 9.34 -25.49
CA ARG A 46 -7.50 8.18 -26.38
C ARG A 46 -7.95 6.95 -25.58
N VAL A 47 -7.29 6.63 -24.47
CA VAL A 47 -7.67 5.47 -23.63
C VAL A 47 -9.04 5.70 -22.97
N ILE A 48 -9.38 6.91 -22.54
CA ILE A 48 -10.72 7.24 -22.03
C ILE A 48 -11.81 6.98 -23.09
N ARG A 49 -11.56 7.35 -24.35
CA ARG A 49 -12.47 7.05 -25.45
C ARG A 49 -12.62 5.54 -25.66
N GLU A 50 -11.52 4.79 -25.59
CA GLU A 50 -11.56 3.32 -25.69
C GLU A 50 -12.26 2.66 -24.49
N TYR A 51 -12.20 3.27 -23.31
CA TYR A 51 -12.99 2.84 -22.15
C TYR A 51 -14.49 2.99 -22.37
N LYS A 52 -14.94 4.11 -22.97
CA LYS A 52 -16.35 4.28 -23.36
C LYS A 52 -16.79 3.23 -24.38
N ARG A 53 -15.95 2.93 -25.38
CA ARG A 53 -16.20 1.83 -26.33
C ARG A 53 -16.29 0.48 -25.65
N PHE A 54 -15.43 0.21 -24.66
CA PHE A 54 -15.50 -1.01 -23.86
C PHE A 54 -16.79 -1.10 -23.04
N LEU A 55 -17.25 0.00 -22.41
CA LEU A 55 -18.53 0.03 -21.70
C LEU A 55 -19.68 -0.33 -22.63
N PHE A 56 -19.68 0.22 -23.85
CA PHE A 56 -20.67 -0.14 -24.86
C PHE A 56 -20.63 -1.64 -25.17
N LEU A 57 -19.45 -2.19 -25.47
CA LEU A 57 -19.29 -3.63 -25.71
C LEU A 57 -19.83 -4.47 -24.53
N ALA A 58 -19.49 -4.11 -23.29
CA ALA A 58 -19.95 -4.79 -22.08
C ALA A 58 -21.48 -4.81 -21.90
N THR A 59 -22.21 -3.95 -22.62
CA THR A 59 -23.66 -3.83 -22.54
C THR A 59 -24.41 -4.49 -23.69
N VAL A 60 -23.80 -4.58 -24.88
CA VAL A 60 -24.51 -4.98 -26.11
C VAL A 60 -24.15 -6.37 -26.63
N VAL A 61 -23.14 -7.01 -26.05
CA VAL A 61 -22.73 -8.37 -26.43
C VAL A 61 -23.11 -9.37 -25.34
N ASP A 62 -23.57 -10.55 -25.76
CA ASP A 62 -24.08 -11.60 -24.86
C ASP A 62 -22.99 -12.60 -24.46
N HIS A 63 -21.76 -12.11 -24.29
CA HIS A 63 -20.62 -12.90 -23.86
C HIS A 63 -19.76 -12.10 -22.88
N LEU A 64 -18.88 -12.80 -22.16
CA LEU A 64 -17.92 -12.14 -21.28
C LEU A 64 -16.99 -11.26 -22.12
N VAL A 65 -16.96 -9.96 -21.80
CA VAL A 65 -15.97 -9.05 -22.36
C VAL A 65 -14.80 -8.86 -21.40
N SER A 66 -13.61 -8.71 -21.96
CA SER A 66 -12.39 -8.42 -21.21
C SER A 66 -11.76 -7.14 -21.75
N PRO A 67 -11.49 -6.12 -20.91
CA PRO A 67 -10.79 -4.92 -21.34
C PRO A 67 -9.32 -5.22 -21.67
N SER A 68 -8.66 -4.33 -22.42
CA SER A 68 -7.20 -4.30 -22.46
C SER A 68 -6.64 -3.80 -21.14
N LYS A 69 -5.34 -4.00 -20.90
CA LYS A 69 -4.66 -3.47 -19.71
C LYS A 69 -4.93 -1.97 -19.52
N TYR A 70 -4.79 -1.17 -20.58
CA TYR A 70 -4.92 0.29 -20.46
C TYR A 70 -6.37 0.71 -20.18
N VAL A 71 -7.34 0.05 -20.81
CA VAL A 71 -8.76 0.31 -20.57
C VAL A 71 -9.18 -0.12 -19.15
N ASP A 72 -8.62 -1.22 -18.65
CA ASP A 72 -8.85 -1.70 -17.29
C ASP A 72 -8.33 -0.72 -16.22
N GLU A 73 -7.21 -0.03 -16.45
CA GLU A 73 -6.74 1.04 -15.54
C GLU A 73 -7.72 2.21 -15.45
N VAL A 74 -8.36 2.60 -16.55
CA VAL A 74 -9.42 3.63 -16.54
C VAL A 74 -10.63 3.15 -15.75
N TRP A 75 -11.03 1.89 -15.96
CA TRP A 75 -12.16 1.30 -15.25
C TRP A 75 -11.90 1.20 -13.75
N HIS A 76 -10.71 0.74 -13.34
CA HIS A 76 -10.28 0.70 -11.94
C HIS A 76 -10.33 2.08 -11.28
N LEU A 77 -9.82 3.11 -11.95
CA LEU A 77 -9.90 4.47 -11.42
C LEU A 77 -11.36 4.92 -11.30
N HIS A 78 -12.20 4.66 -12.30
CA HIS A 78 -13.60 5.06 -12.29
C HIS A 78 -14.39 4.41 -11.15
N LEU A 79 -14.13 3.14 -10.81
CA LEU A 79 -14.74 2.45 -9.66
C LEU A 79 -14.52 3.18 -8.32
N ILE A 80 -13.42 3.94 -8.18
CA ILE A 80 -13.12 4.72 -6.98
C ILE A 80 -13.95 6.01 -6.92
N TYR A 81 -14.37 6.54 -8.06
CA TYR A 81 -15.32 7.66 -8.16
C TYR A 81 -16.75 7.15 -7.97
N THR A 82 -17.01 6.62 -6.78
CA THR A 82 -18.21 5.82 -6.47
C THR A 82 -19.54 6.43 -6.89
N ARG A 83 -19.73 7.76 -6.77
CA ARG A 83 -20.95 8.43 -7.26
C ARG A 83 -21.03 8.46 -8.79
N SER A 84 -19.96 8.91 -9.44
CA SER A 84 -19.85 8.93 -10.90
C SER A 84 -20.04 7.54 -11.50
N TYR A 85 -19.48 6.51 -10.88
CA TYR A 85 -19.60 5.13 -11.36
C TYR A 85 -20.97 4.49 -11.07
N TRP A 86 -21.42 4.50 -9.81
CA TRP A 86 -22.62 3.74 -9.43
C TRP A 86 -23.92 4.46 -9.78
N ILE A 87 -23.95 5.78 -9.63
CA ILE A 87 -25.15 6.59 -9.84
C ILE A 87 -25.14 7.12 -11.27
N ASP A 88 -24.12 7.90 -11.64
CA ASP A 88 -24.15 8.63 -12.90
C ASP A 88 -23.96 7.69 -14.11
N LEU A 89 -23.06 6.70 -14.02
CA LEU A 89 -22.86 5.72 -15.08
C LEU A 89 -23.84 4.54 -14.97
N CYS A 90 -23.78 3.73 -13.90
CA CYS A 90 -24.51 2.46 -13.85
C CYS A 90 -26.03 2.66 -13.80
N GLU A 91 -26.52 3.51 -12.89
CA GLU A 91 -27.96 3.76 -12.74
C GLU A 91 -28.50 4.65 -13.88
N ASN A 92 -27.89 5.81 -14.11
CA ASN A 92 -28.45 6.83 -15.00
C ASN A 92 -28.15 6.64 -16.49
N VAL A 93 -27.00 6.04 -16.85
CA VAL A 93 -26.58 5.85 -18.26
C VAL A 93 -26.82 4.42 -18.73
N LEU A 94 -26.31 3.43 -18.00
CA LEU A 94 -26.40 2.01 -18.39
C LEU A 94 -27.74 1.38 -18.02
N GLY A 95 -28.35 1.82 -16.92
CA GLY A 95 -29.60 1.25 -16.38
C GLY A 95 -29.43 -0.09 -15.65
N PHE A 96 -28.20 -0.52 -15.37
CA PHE A 96 -27.91 -1.75 -14.62
C PHE A 96 -26.51 -1.68 -13.96
N PRO A 97 -26.28 -2.42 -12.86
CA PRO A 97 -24.98 -2.44 -12.20
C PRO A 97 -23.96 -3.25 -13.02
N LEU A 98 -22.95 -2.57 -13.55
CA LEU A 98 -21.81 -3.22 -14.18
C LEU A 98 -20.75 -3.53 -13.11
N HIS A 99 -20.51 -4.80 -12.81
CA HIS A 99 -19.55 -5.21 -11.77
C HIS A 99 -18.19 -5.57 -12.37
N HIS A 100 -17.12 -5.05 -11.75
CA HIS A 100 -15.76 -5.54 -12.00
C HIS A 100 -15.49 -6.77 -11.11
N LEU A 101 -15.19 -7.90 -11.74
CA LEU A 101 -14.97 -9.17 -11.04
C LEU A 101 -13.49 -9.55 -11.10
N PRO A 102 -12.80 -9.71 -9.95
CA PRO A 102 -11.41 -10.12 -9.95
C PRO A 102 -11.26 -11.57 -10.42
N THR A 103 -10.16 -11.86 -11.11
CA THR A 103 -9.73 -13.23 -11.41
C THR A 103 -9.52 -14.01 -10.10
N ARG A 104 -10.05 -15.24 -10.04
CA ARG A 104 -9.78 -16.25 -9.01
C ARG A 104 -8.35 -16.83 -9.08
N GLY A 105 -7.59 -16.52 -10.13
CA GLY A 105 -6.25 -16.99 -10.43
C GLY A 105 -6.20 -18.41 -11.02
N GLY A 106 -5.09 -18.72 -11.69
CA GLY A 106 -4.80 -20.06 -12.26
C GLY A 106 -4.83 -20.11 -13.78
N GLU A 107 -4.21 -21.14 -14.36
CA GLU A 107 -4.03 -21.26 -15.82
C GLU A 107 -5.34 -21.44 -16.60
N CYS A 108 -6.33 -22.11 -16.01
CA CYS A 108 -7.65 -22.29 -16.65
C CYS A 108 -8.40 -20.95 -16.76
N GLU A 109 -8.29 -20.11 -15.74
CA GLU A 109 -8.95 -18.80 -15.74
C GLU A 109 -8.20 -17.79 -16.60
N ALA A 110 -6.85 -17.85 -16.62
CA ALA A 110 -6.04 -17.09 -17.55
C ALA A 110 -6.41 -17.39 -19.01
N ARG A 111 -6.58 -18.68 -19.37
CA ARG A 111 -7.07 -19.08 -20.70
C ARG A 111 -8.48 -18.58 -21.00
N LYS A 112 -9.37 -18.58 -20.00
CA LYS A 112 -10.73 -18.03 -20.14
C LYS A 112 -10.70 -16.53 -20.45
N PHE A 113 -9.92 -15.75 -19.72
CA PHE A 113 -9.79 -14.31 -19.96
C PHE A 113 -9.07 -13.99 -21.28
N GLU A 114 -8.09 -14.80 -21.68
CA GLU A 114 -7.42 -14.68 -22.99
C GLU A 114 -8.40 -14.94 -24.14
N ALA A 115 -9.24 -15.97 -24.02
CA ALA A 115 -10.32 -16.24 -24.99
C ALA A 115 -11.36 -15.10 -25.01
N ALA A 116 -11.82 -14.63 -23.85
CA ALA A 116 -12.76 -13.51 -23.74
C ALA A 116 -12.19 -12.21 -24.32
N TYR A 117 -10.89 -11.96 -24.14
CA TYR A 117 -10.21 -10.80 -24.73
C TYR A 117 -10.15 -10.90 -26.26
N ALA A 118 -9.80 -12.07 -26.81
CA ALA A 118 -9.81 -12.28 -28.25
C ALA A 118 -11.21 -12.09 -28.86
N GLU A 119 -12.25 -12.61 -28.19
CA GLU A 119 -13.65 -12.43 -28.58
C GLU A 119 -14.09 -10.96 -28.47
N THR A 120 -13.61 -10.23 -27.45
CA THR A 120 -13.86 -8.79 -27.30
C THR A 120 -13.30 -8.00 -28.48
N LEU A 121 -12.09 -8.31 -28.95
CA LEU A 121 -11.49 -7.65 -30.11
C LEU A 121 -12.28 -7.90 -31.40
N GLU A 122 -12.91 -9.07 -31.53
CA GLU A 122 -13.73 -9.39 -32.70
C GLU A 122 -15.08 -8.68 -32.63
N SER A 123 -15.73 -8.69 -31.47
CA SER A 123 -16.94 -7.90 -31.21
C SER A 123 -16.71 -6.40 -31.43
N TYR A 124 -15.54 -5.88 -31.03
CA TYR A 124 -15.13 -4.51 -31.31
C TYR A 124 -15.16 -4.22 -32.82
N ARG A 125 -14.48 -5.05 -33.64
CA ARG A 125 -14.43 -4.87 -35.10
C ARG A 125 -15.82 -4.95 -35.72
N SER A 126 -16.62 -5.90 -35.26
CA SER A 126 -17.97 -6.12 -35.78
C SER A 126 -18.88 -4.92 -35.51
N ILE A 127 -18.76 -4.30 -34.33
CA ILE A 127 -19.63 -3.19 -33.90
C ILE A 127 -19.15 -1.85 -34.45
N PHE A 128 -17.86 -1.53 -34.34
CA PHE A 128 -17.34 -0.21 -34.71
C PHE A 128 -16.88 -0.11 -36.16
N GLY A 129 -16.80 -1.24 -36.90
CA GLY A 129 -16.39 -1.26 -38.30
C GLY A 129 -14.90 -1.00 -38.55
N GLU A 130 -14.12 -0.78 -37.49
CA GLU A 130 -12.69 -0.52 -37.53
C GLU A 130 -11.93 -1.40 -36.52
N PRO A 131 -10.66 -1.75 -36.77
CA PRO A 131 -9.84 -2.43 -35.78
C PRO A 131 -9.57 -1.52 -34.58
N PRO A 132 -9.53 -2.06 -33.36
CA PRO A 132 -9.16 -1.25 -32.20
C PRO A 132 -7.70 -0.78 -32.30
N PRO A 133 -7.34 0.41 -31.79
CA PRO A 133 -5.98 0.94 -31.83
C PRO A 133 -4.99 -0.02 -31.17
N ARG A 134 -3.96 -0.46 -31.89
CA ARG A 134 -3.04 -1.52 -31.41
C ARG A 134 -2.21 -1.13 -30.20
N ASP A 135 -1.94 0.15 -30.03
CA ASP A 135 -1.23 0.71 -28.88
C ASP A 135 -2.08 0.67 -27.59
N ILE A 136 -3.42 0.63 -27.71
CA ILE A 136 -4.35 0.52 -26.58
C ILE A 136 -4.90 -0.90 -26.43
N TRP A 137 -5.09 -1.61 -27.54
CA TRP A 137 -5.62 -2.97 -27.63
C TRP A 137 -4.61 -3.89 -28.34
N PRO A 138 -3.57 -4.36 -27.63
CA PRO A 138 -2.55 -5.21 -28.23
C PRO A 138 -3.12 -6.56 -28.68
N SER A 139 -2.52 -7.12 -29.75
CA SER A 139 -2.90 -8.43 -30.29
C SER A 139 -2.64 -9.55 -29.27
N PRO A 140 -3.53 -10.57 -29.17
CA PRO A 140 -3.30 -11.74 -28.32
C PRO A 140 -2.09 -12.57 -28.76
N ILE A 141 -1.71 -12.49 -30.05
CA ILE A 141 -0.60 -13.26 -30.59
C ILE A 141 0.72 -12.64 -30.13
N ARG A 142 1.45 -13.37 -29.29
CA ARG A 142 2.83 -13.07 -28.89
C ARG A 142 3.77 -13.23 -30.10
N ASN A 143 3.77 -12.27 -31.01
CA ASN A 143 4.82 -12.14 -32.02
C ASN A 143 6.00 -11.39 -31.40
N SER A 144 7.09 -12.12 -31.16
CA SER A 144 8.38 -11.65 -30.66
C SER A 144 9.19 -10.84 -31.67
N ALA A 145 8.55 -10.18 -32.63
CA ALA A 145 9.21 -9.35 -33.62
C ALA A 145 8.21 -8.32 -34.13
N ILE A 146 8.32 -7.07 -33.68
CA ILE A 146 8.08 -5.81 -34.39
C ILE A 146 8.27 -4.64 -33.40
N SER A 147 9.22 -3.76 -33.76
CA SER A 147 9.36 -2.33 -33.42
C SER A 147 10.14 -1.91 -32.16
N GLU A 148 11.42 -1.60 -32.42
CA GLU A 148 12.40 -0.89 -31.58
C GLU A 148 12.20 0.63 -31.53
N SER A 149 10.98 1.18 -31.35
CA SER A 149 10.84 2.64 -31.22
C SER A 149 9.84 3.14 -30.18
N ALA A 150 9.44 2.31 -29.22
CA ALA A 150 8.78 2.76 -28.00
C ALA A 150 9.75 2.64 -26.81
N PRO A 151 9.84 3.64 -25.90
CA PRO A 151 10.65 3.51 -24.69
C PRO A 151 10.20 2.25 -23.95
N PRO A 152 11.14 1.46 -23.37
CA PRO A 152 10.82 0.13 -22.90
C PRO A 152 9.81 0.21 -21.76
N ALA A 153 8.54 -0.06 -22.08
CA ALA A 153 7.59 -0.55 -21.10
C ALA A 153 8.18 -1.87 -20.61
N LYS A 154 8.79 -1.82 -19.42
CA LYS A 154 9.35 -2.99 -18.73
C LYS A 154 8.23 -4.02 -18.60
N SER A 155 8.13 -4.90 -19.58
CA SER A 155 7.28 -6.09 -19.52
C SER A 155 7.96 -7.04 -18.56
N GLY A 156 7.75 -6.78 -17.28
CA GLY A 156 7.99 -7.73 -16.23
C GLY A 156 7.11 -8.94 -16.50
N ARG A 157 7.65 -9.91 -17.24
CA ARG A 157 7.18 -11.28 -17.28
C ARG A 157 7.05 -11.71 -15.82
N TRP A 158 5.84 -11.68 -15.27
CA TRP A 158 5.53 -12.13 -13.91
C TRP A 158 5.79 -13.64 -13.86
N SER A 159 7.05 -14.01 -13.64
CA SER A 159 7.40 -15.39 -13.31
C SER A 159 7.10 -15.59 -11.83
N TRP A 160 5.97 -16.24 -11.58
CA TRP A 160 5.57 -16.76 -10.27
C TRP A 160 6.57 -17.82 -9.80
N SER A 161 7.74 -17.40 -9.35
CA SER A 161 8.64 -18.25 -8.57
C SER A 161 8.14 -18.24 -7.12
N PHE A 162 6.97 -18.86 -6.91
CA PHE A 162 6.47 -19.17 -5.57
C PHE A 162 7.56 -19.91 -4.81
N PRO A 163 7.93 -19.52 -3.57
CA PRO A 163 8.72 -20.36 -2.70
C PRO A 163 7.85 -21.51 -2.18
N ARG A 164 7.31 -22.34 -3.09
CA ARG A 164 6.40 -23.47 -2.81
C ARG A 164 6.97 -24.32 -1.68
N LYS A 165 8.29 -24.51 -1.63
CA LYS A 165 9.01 -25.27 -0.61
C LYS A 165 8.79 -24.77 0.82
N LEU A 166 8.72 -23.46 1.06
CA LEU A 166 8.53 -22.92 2.41
C LEU A 166 7.06 -22.94 2.86
N LEU A 167 6.15 -22.61 1.94
CA LEU A 167 4.71 -22.77 2.17
C LEU A 167 4.37 -24.24 2.45
N LEU A 168 4.85 -25.15 1.62
CA LEU A 168 4.64 -26.58 1.80
C LEU A 168 5.20 -27.06 3.14
N LYS A 169 6.44 -26.67 3.49
CA LYS A 169 7.04 -27.00 4.80
C LYS A 169 6.20 -26.50 5.98
N ASN A 170 5.78 -25.25 5.96
CA ASN A 170 5.05 -24.68 7.10
C ASN A 170 3.59 -25.16 7.17
N SER A 171 2.96 -25.44 6.02
CA SER A 171 1.67 -26.11 5.96
C SER A 171 1.78 -27.56 6.48
N LEU A 172 2.87 -28.27 6.18
CA LEU A 172 3.14 -29.60 6.74
C LEU A 172 3.35 -29.55 8.26
N ILE A 173 4.02 -28.52 8.79
CA ILE A 173 4.17 -28.32 10.24
C ILE A 173 2.81 -28.01 10.88
N ALA A 174 2.01 -27.13 10.28
CA ALA A 174 0.67 -26.83 10.76
C ALA A 174 -0.22 -28.08 10.77
N LEU A 175 -0.12 -28.89 9.72
CA LEU A 175 -0.82 -30.17 9.62
C LEU A 175 -0.32 -31.18 10.67
N ALA A 176 0.98 -31.27 10.90
CA ALA A 176 1.57 -32.14 11.93
C ALA A 176 1.12 -31.73 13.35
N LEU A 177 1.06 -30.42 13.64
CA LEU A 177 0.54 -29.89 14.91
C LEU A 177 -0.94 -30.27 15.09
N LEU A 178 -1.75 -30.18 14.03
CA LEU A 178 -3.14 -30.63 14.03
C LEU A 178 -3.26 -32.16 14.18
N SER A 179 -2.33 -32.94 13.65
CA SER A 179 -2.28 -34.39 13.87
C SER A 179 -1.95 -34.75 15.33
N CYS A 180 -1.11 -33.94 16.01
CA CYS A 180 -0.77 -34.12 17.42
C CYS A 180 -1.94 -33.87 18.38
N SER A 181 -3.04 -33.24 17.94
CA SER A 181 -4.23 -33.07 18.78
C SER A 181 -5.11 -34.32 18.90
N GLY A 182 -4.67 -35.47 18.35
CA GLY A 182 -5.45 -36.71 18.40
C GLY A 182 -6.67 -36.66 17.48
N CYS A 183 -6.42 -36.54 16.16
CA CYS A 183 -7.45 -36.46 15.12
C CYS A 183 -8.55 -37.54 15.28
N ASP A 184 -8.19 -38.73 15.75
CA ASP A 184 -9.11 -39.84 16.03
C ASP A 184 -10.20 -39.49 17.05
N GLN A 185 -9.88 -38.67 18.06
CA GLN A 185 -10.86 -38.21 19.07
C GLN A 185 -11.84 -37.20 18.47
N LEU A 186 -11.38 -36.37 17.53
CA LEU A 186 -12.21 -35.39 16.84
C LEU A 186 -13.19 -36.06 15.87
N LEU A 187 -12.73 -37.07 15.14
CA LEU A 187 -13.55 -37.90 14.26
C LEU A 187 -14.62 -38.66 15.06
N ASN A 188 -14.25 -39.23 16.21
CA ASN A 188 -15.17 -39.95 17.08
C ASN A 188 -16.20 -39.03 17.79
N ALA A 189 -15.84 -37.78 18.11
CA ALA A 189 -16.73 -36.83 18.76
C ALA A 189 -17.75 -36.17 17.80
N GLY A 190 -17.54 -36.28 16.48
CA GLY A 190 -18.36 -35.71 15.40
C GLY A 190 -18.31 -34.19 15.27
N TYR A 191 -18.08 -33.47 16.38
CA TYR A 191 -17.95 -32.01 16.42
C TYR A 191 -17.02 -31.58 17.57
N PRO A 192 -16.11 -30.59 17.37
CA PRO A 192 -15.08 -30.22 18.35
C PRO A 192 -15.64 -29.76 19.70
N LEU A 193 -16.85 -29.18 19.76
CA LEU A 193 -17.45 -28.78 21.04
C LEU A 193 -17.88 -29.96 21.93
N ASN A 194 -17.90 -31.20 21.42
CA ASN A 194 -18.23 -32.40 22.20
C ASN A 194 -17.03 -33.02 22.93
N LEU A 195 -15.80 -32.61 22.61
CA LEU A 195 -14.57 -33.12 23.26
C LEU A 195 -14.62 -32.94 24.78
N ARG A 196 -13.95 -33.81 25.54
CA ARG A 196 -13.82 -33.62 27.00
C ARG A 196 -12.94 -32.39 27.29
N GLY A 197 -13.01 -31.86 28.50
CA GLY A 197 -12.30 -30.63 28.90
C GLY A 197 -10.81 -30.63 28.53
N PRO A 198 -10.02 -31.61 29.00
CA PRO A 198 -8.59 -31.71 28.66
C PRO A 198 -8.31 -31.93 27.16
N GLU A 199 -9.14 -32.74 26.49
CA GLU A 199 -9.02 -33.03 25.06
C GLU A 199 -9.28 -31.77 24.21
N PHE A 200 -10.28 -30.98 24.59
CA PHE A 200 -10.53 -29.70 23.92
C PHE A 200 -9.40 -28.71 24.18
N LEU A 201 -8.84 -28.67 25.40
CA LEU A 201 -7.78 -27.75 25.75
C LEU A 201 -6.51 -28.04 24.93
N SER A 202 -6.12 -29.32 24.80
CA SER A 202 -4.99 -29.71 23.95
C SER A 202 -5.28 -29.43 22.47
N PHE A 203 -6.48 -29.76 21.98
CA PHE A 203 -6.92 -29.43 20.63
C PHE A 203 -6.83 -27.94 20.33
N TYR A 204 -7.36 -27.09 21.22
CA TYR A 204 -7.34 -25.64 21.07
C TYR A 204 -5.90 -25.11 21.03
N PHE A 205 -5.01 -25.62 21.88
CA PHE A 205 -3.61 -25.23 21.90
C PHE A 205 -2.89 -25.56 20.59
N TYR A 206 -3.07 -26.76 20.05
CA TYR A 206 -2.45 -27.14 18.78
C TYR A 206 -3.06 -26.40 17.58
N LEU A 207 -4.37 -26.14 17.61
CA LEU A 207 -5.03 -25.30 16.61
C LEU A 207 -4.52 -23.85 16.68
N PHE A 208 -4.27 -23.33 17.87
CA PHE A 208 -3.62 -22.03 18.05
C PHE A 208 -2.23 -22.01 17.41
N LEU A 209 -1.39 -23.00 17.68
CA LEU A 209 -0.04 -23.08 17.10
C LEU A 209 -0.08 -23.20 15.57
N SER A 210 -1.01 -23.98 15.02
CA SER A 210 -1.14 -24.16 13.57
C SER A 210 -1.59 -22.85 12.89
N VAL A 211 -2.60 -22.16 13.43
CA VAL A 211 -3.04 -20.84 12.97
C VAL A 211 -1.90 -19.82 13.05
N PHE A 212 -1.17 -19.80 14.16
CA PHE A 212 -0.02 -18.91 14.34
C PHE A 212 1.06 -19.15 13.28
N MET A 213 1.38 -20.41 12.99
CA MET A 213 2.34 -20.78 11.95
C MET A 213 1.87 -20.39 10.54
N VAL A 214 0.60 -20.61 10.22
CA VAL A 214 0.01 -20.20 8.94
C VAL A 214 0.09 -18.67 8.78
N VAL A 215 -0.34 -17.92 9.79
CA VAL A 215 -0.29 -16.45 9.78
C VAL A 215 1.14 -15.95 9.58
N ILE A 216 2.12 -16.46 10.34
CA ILE A 216 3.53 -16.08 10.16
C ILE A 216 4.02 -16.38 8.75
N SER A 217 3.65 -17.54 8.19
CA SER A 217 4.08 -17.97 6.85
C SER A 217 3.53 -17.07 5.75
N VAL A 218 2.23 -16.76 5.80
CA VAL A 218 1.59 -15.84 4.85
C VAL A 218 2.24 -14.46 4.94
N ARG A 219 2.49 -13.96 6.15
CA ARG A 219 3.15 -12.66 6.37
C ARG A 219 4.59 -12.64 5.89
N PHE A 220 5.33 -13.72 6.12
CA PHE A 220 6.69 -13.89 5.63
C PHE A 220 6.71 -13.84 4.10
N MET A 221 5.80 -14.56 3.45
CA MET A 221 5.69 -14.59 1.98
C MET A 221 5.31 -13.24 1.39
N ALA A 222 4.28 -12.57 1.93
CA ALA A 222 3.84 -11.26 1.47
C ALA A 222 4.99 -10.22 1.49
N ARG A 223 5.97 -10.39 2.38
CA ARG A 223 7.17 -9.52 2.46
C ARG A 223 8.28 -9.87 1.47
N SER A 224 8.22 -11.03 0.83
CA SER A 224 9.27 -11.57 -0.05
C SER A 224 9.03 -11.28 -1.53
N PHE A 225 7.80 -10.94 -1.90
CA PHE A 225 7.30 -11.09 -3.27
C PHE A 225 7.21 -9.78 -4.06
N LEU A 226 8.21 -8.90 -3.93
CA LEU A 226 8.33 -7.73 -4.80
C LEU A 226 9.61 -7.89 -5.62
N ARG A 227 9.49 -8.53 -6.79
CA ARG A 227 10.51 -8.45 -7.85
C ARG A 227 10.21 -7.21 -8.69
N VAL A 228 10.47 -6.06 -8.08
CA VAL A 228 10.67 -4.83 -8.83
C VAL A 228 12.16 -4.78 -9.14
N THR A 229 12.54 -4.37 -10.36
CA THR A 229 13.94 -3.98 -10.61
C THR A 229 14.16 -2.73 -9.80
N PRO A 230 14.97 -2.76 -8.72
CA PRO A 230 15.17 -1.56 -7.94
C PRO A 230 15.77 -0.53 -8.90
N SER A 231 15.11 0.62 -9.10
CA SER A 231 15.93 1.79 -9.41
C SER A 231 16.87 1.96 -8.21
N SER A 232 18.17 2.02 -8.47
CA SER A 232 19.17 2.09 -7.40
C SER A 232 19.11 3.41 -6.64
N GLU A 233 18.51 4.43 -7.25
CA GLU A 233 18.45 5.77 -6.70
C GLU A 233 17.27 5.91 -5.73
N THR A 234 17.64 5.97 -4.46
CA THR A 234 16.79 6.35 -3.34
C THR A 234 17.30 7.67 -2.81
N ASP A 235 16.41 8.62 -2.56
CA ASP A 235 16.75 9.91 -1.98
C ASP A 235 16.71 9.87 -0.43
N PRO A 236 17.27 10.87 0.28
CA PRO A 236 17.27 10.88 1.74
C PRO A 236 15.85 10.91 2.34
N TYR A 237 14.87 11.48 1.65
CA TYR A 237 13.50 11.65 2.14
C TYR A 237 12.70 10.36 2.09
N GLU A 238 12.88 9.58 1.02
CA GLU A 238 12.41 8.21 0.85
C GLU A 238 12.94 7.28 1.94
N ILE A 239 14.25 7.35 2.21
CA ILE A 239 14.87 6.55 3.27
C ILE A 239 14.39 7.01 4.65
N GLY A 240 14.27 8.31 4.87
CA GLY A 240 13.67 8.85 6.09
C GLY A 240 12.25 8.30 6.31
N TYR A 241 11.47 8.18 5.23
CA TYR A 241 10.11 7.65 5.29
C TYR A 241 10.08 6.16 5.61
N LEU A 242 11.02 5.39 5.03
CA LEU A 242 11.16 3.96 5.32
C LEU A 242 11.56 3.69 6.78
N VAL A 243 12.45 4.50 7.35
CA VAL A 243 13.00 4.28 8.69
C VAL A 243 12.05 4.76 9.78
N GLY A 244 11.49 5.97 9.65
CA GLY A 244 10.72 6.63 10.70
C GLY A 244 9.38 7.22 10.26
N GLY A 245 8.91 6.88 9.06
CA GLY A 245 7.68 7.43 8.50
C GLY A 245 7.74 8.93 8.25
N LYS A 246 6.57 9.57 8.19
CA LYS A 246 6.40 11.00 7.92
C LYS A 246 7.30 11.89 8.80
N TYR A 247 7.38 11.59 10.09
CA TYR A 247 8.16 12.38 11.04
C TYR A 247 9.64 12.48 10.64
N ARG A 248 10.28 11.34 10.37
CA ARG A 248 11.71 11.30 10.05
C ARG A 248 12.01 11.90 8.67
N THR A 249 11.09 11.76 7.71
CA THR A 249 11.17 12.44 6.41
C THR A 249 11.17 13.96 6.54
N VAL A 250 10.27 14.52 7.35
CA VAL A 250 10.20 15.97 7.56
C VAL A 250 11.43 16.49 8.31
N CYS A 251 11.92 15.77 9.31
CA CYS A 251 13.15 16.15 10.03
C CYS A 251 14.35 16.21 9.08
N SER A 252 14.46 15.25 8.16
CA SER A 252 15.51 15.21 7.14
C SER A 252 15.43 16.42 6.20
N ALA A 253 14.24 16.77 5.70
CA ALA A 253 14.03 17.96 4.86
C ALA A 253 14.33 19.28 5.60
N LEU A 254 13.90 19.39 6.86
CA LEU A 254 14.17 20.55 7.70
C LEU A 254 15.68 20.74 7.92
N THR A 255 16.40 19.64 8.11
CA THR A 255 17.86 19.64 8.25
C THR A 255 18.54 20.21 7.00
N SER A 256 18.14 19.78 5.81
CA SER A 256 18.64 20.33 4.54
C SER A 256 18.34 21.82 4.42
N LEU A 257 17.09 22.25 4.70
CA LEU A 257 16.67 23.65 4.58
C LEU A 257 17.40 24.58 5.54
N VAL A 258 17.64 24.13 6.76
CA VAL A 258 18.37 24.93 7.78
C VAL A 258 19.85 24.99 7.44
N HIS A 259 20.44 23.87 7.01
CA HIS A 259 21.85 23.82 6.62
C HIS A 259 22.14 24.67 5.38
N ARG A 260 21.23 24.70 4.39
CA ARG A 260 21.29 25.61 3.23
C ARG A 260 21.09 27.09 3.59
N GLY A 261 20.65 27.40 4.79
CA GLY A 261 20.34 28.75 5.23
C GLY A 261 19.00 29.30 4.72
N ASN A 262 18.14 28.48 4.11
CA ASN A 262 16.78 28.88 3.73
C ASN A 262 15.89 29.12 4.98
N LEU A 263 16.20 28.41 6.06
CA LEU A 263 15.60 28.61 7.39
C LEU A 263 16.73 28.82 8.39
N LYS A 264 16.60 29.82 9.28
CA LYS A 264 17.59 30.09 10.33
C LYS A 264 16.98 29.87 11.70
N THR A 265 17.75 29.32 12.63
CA THR A 265 17.36 29.22 14.03
C THR A 265 17.48 30.61 14.68
N ASP A 266 16.41 31.09 15.31
CA ASP A 266 16.47 32.34 16.08
C ASP A 266 17.23 32.07 17.39
N SER A 267 18.44 32.62 17.49
CA SER A 267 19.31 32.53 18.65
C SER A 267 18.78 33.29 19.87
N GLU A 268 17.89 34.27 19.69
CA GLU A 268 17.34 35.07 20.79
C GLU A 268 16.02 34.50 21.34
N SER A 269 15.10 34.04 20.48
CA SER A 269 13.79 33.58 20.92
C SER A 269 13.67 32.08 21.23
N LYS A 270 14.69 31.24 20.90
CA LYS A 270 14.71 29.75 21.02
C LYS A 270 13.48 28.99 20.48
N ARG A 271 12.51 29.68 19.86
CA ARG A 271 11.16 29.15 19.59
C ARG A 271 10.61 29.55 18.22
N LYS A 272 11.39 30.26 17.40
CA LYS A 272 11.00 30.67 16.05
C LYS A 272 12.11 30.34 15.05
N LEU A 273 11.74 29.68 13.95
CA LEU A 273 12.60 29.59 12.78
C LEU A 273 12.35 30.83 11.91
N LEU A 274 13.42 31.55 11.59
CA LEU A 274 13.39 32.72 10.71
C LEU A 274 13.44 32.26 9.26
N ILE A 275 12.50 32.75 8.46
CA ILE A 275 12.46 32.48 7.02
C ILE A 275 13.50 33.38 6.34
N SER A 276 14.38 32.78 5.54
CA SER A 276 15.38 33.50 4.72
C SER A 276 15.00 33.38 3.24
N ASP A 277 15.97 33.21 2.35
CA ASP A 277 15.71 33.08 0.91
C ASP A 277 14.99 31.78 0.58
N PRO A 278 14.04 31.79 -0.39
CA PRO A 278 13.36 30.60 -0.82
C PRO A 278 14.35 29.58 -1.42
N PRO A 279 14.13 28.27 -1.19
CA PRO A 279 14.92 27.25 -1.86
C PRO A 279 14.73 27.35 -3.39
N PRO A 280 15.75 27.02 -4.19
CA PRO A 280 15.68 27.00 -5.65
C PRO A 280 14.46 26.22 -6.17
N GLN A 281 13.87 26.60 -7.31
CA GLN A 281 12.66 25.96 -7.86
C GLN A 281 12.87 24.48 -8.26
N ASP A 282 14.11 24.08 -8.51
CA ASP A 282 14.55 22.70 -8.78
C ASP A 282 14.78 21.88 -7.50
N SER A 283 14.55 22.47 -6.32
CA SER A 283 14.63 21.76 -5.03
C SER A 283 13.56 20.67 -4.91
N HIS A 284 13.79 19.71 -4.02
CA HIS A 284 12.91 18.56 -3.89
C HIS A 284 11.48 19.01 -3.50
N PRO A 285 10.40 18.43 -4.07
CA PRO A 285 9.02 18.84 -3.80
C PRO A 285 8.65 18.89 -2.31
N LEU A 286 9.24 17.99 -1.52
CA LEU A 286 9.10 17.98 -0.06
C LEU A 286 9.71 19.22 0.60
N GLU A 287 10.91 19.65 0.21
CA GLU A 287 11.57 20.84 0.78
C GLU A 287 10.74 22.10 0.48
N LEU A 288 10.25 22.23 -0.76
CA LEU A 288 9.36 23.31 -1.17
C LEU A 288 8.06 23.31 -0.35
N ALA A 289 7.43 22.15 -0.17
CA ALA A 289 6.22 22.02 0.63
C ALA A 289 6.44 22.37 2.10
N VAL A 290 7.56 21.92 2.69
CA VAL A 290 7.93 22.25 4.08
C VAL A 290 8.19 23.75 4.21
N TYR A 291 8.93 24.36 3.27
CA TYR A 291 9.23 25.79 3.27
C TYR A 291 7.96 26.66 3.13
N GLN A 292 7.06 26.33 2.20
CA GLN A 292 5.80 27.05 2.01
C GLN A 292 4.91 27.00 3.26
N GLU A 293 4.91 25.87 3.96
CA GLU A 293 4.15 25.74 5.21
C GLU A 293 4.75 26.62 6.32
N PHE A 294 6.07 26.64 6.45
CA PHE A 294 6.77 27.57 7.34
C PHE A 294 6.44 29.04 7.03
N LYS A 295 6.34 29.40 5.75
CA LYS A 295 5.96 30.75 5.31
C LYS A 295 4.54 31.14 5.72
N ARG A 296 3.59 30.19 5.69
CA ARG A 296 2.18 30.44 6.05
C ARG A 296 1.98 30.56 7.56
N SER A 297 2.79 29.88 8.36
CA SER A 297 2.63 29.86 9.81
C SER A 297 3.99 29.67 10.48
N PRO A 298 4.71 30.77 10.79
CA PRO A 298 5.97 30.70 11.53
C PRO A 298 5.68 30.14 12.92
N LEU A 299 6.22 28.95 13.19
CA LEU A 299 5.87 28.19 14.38
C LEU A 299 6.24 28.88 15.68
N THR A 300 5.33 28.80 16.64
CA THR A 300 5.62 28.86 18.07
C THR A 300 5.32 27.48 18.65
N THR A 301 6.37 26.70 18.88
CA THR A 301 6.40 25.45 19.70
C THR A 301 5.95 24.11 19.05
N PHE A 302 6.79 23.12 19.33
CA PHE A 302 6.83 21.66 19.10
C PHE A 302 5.52 20.85 18.90
N PHE A 303 4.35 21.31 19.36
CA PHE A 303 3.07 20.57 19.25
C PHE A 303 2.53 20.48 17.81
N SER A 304 3.16 21.20 16.90
CA SER A 304 2.76 21.33 15.52
C SER A 304 3.32 20.22 14.62
N LEU A 305 4.50 19.63 14.88
CA LEU A 305 5.08 18.58 14.01
C LEU A 305 4.17 17.34 13.86
N TYR A 306 3.36 17.04 14.88
CA TYR A 306 2.37 15.95 14.86
C TYR A 306 1.11 16.31 14.04
N LEU A 307 0.68 17.59 14.05
CA LEU A 307 -0.44 18.10 13.25
C LEU A 307 -0.03 18.41 11.79
N TRP A 308 1.25 18.70 11.53
CA TRP A 308 1.85 19.02 10.22
C TRP A 308 1.83 17.85 9.24
N GLY A 309 1.55 16.64 9.74
CA GLY A 309 1.31 15.45 8.93
C GLY A 309 0.12 15.54 7.96
N ARG A 310 -0.66 16.64 7.98
CA ARG A 310 -1.73 16.96 7.01
C ARG A 310 -1.27 17.75 5.77
N SER A 311 -0.41 18.76 5.88
CA SER A 311 0.01 19.62 4.74
C SER A 311 1.17 19.03 3.95
N ALA A 312 2.23 18.55 4.62
CA ALA A 312 3.27 17.73 3.99
C ALA A 312 2.74 16.36 3.53
N SER A 313 1.45 16.05 3.79
CA SER A 313 0.85 14.79 3.40
C SER A 313 0.80 14.59 1.90
N ALA A 314 0.79 15.63 1.07
CA ALA A 314 0.81 15.47 -0.39
C ALA A 314 2.18 14.93 -0.85
N ALA A 315 3.27 15.64 -0.53
CA ALA A 315 4.63 15.20 -0.82
C ALA A 315 4.98 13.86 -0.15
N CYS A 316 4.57 13.64 1.10
CA CYS A 316 4.74 12.33 1.75
C CYS A 316 3.88 11.22 1.13
N ARG A 317 2.72 11.54 0.50
CA ARG A 317 1.93 10.54 -0.24
C ARG A 317 2.63 10.15 -1.53
N GLU A 318 3.25 11.10 -2.22
CA GLU A 318 4.05 10.85 -3.42
C GLU A 318 5.26 9.95 -3.10
N ILE A 319 5.99 10.25 -2.02
CA ILE A 319 7.07 9.39 -1.49
C ILE A 319 6.54 7.99 -1.14
N ASP A 320 5.37 7.90 -0.48
CA ASP A 320 4.75 6.60 -0.16
C ASP A 320 4.44 5.78 -1.43
N SER A 321 3.90 6.42 -2.47
CA SER A 321 3.60 5.80 -3.76
C SER A 321 4.87 5.36 -4.49
N SER A 322 5.88 6.23 -4.58
CA SER A 322 7.20 5.91 -5.16
C SER A 322 7.83 4.69 -4.48
N LEU A 323 7.81 4.65 -3.14
CA LEU A 323 8.35 3.51 -2.39
C LEU A 323 7.56 2.21 -2.57
N VAL A 324 6.26 2.30 -2.83
CA VAL A 324 5.43 1.13 -3.20
C VAL A 324 5.78 0.65 -4.61
N GLU A 325 5.93 1.56 -5.57
CA GLU A 325 6.33 1.26 -6.95
C GLU A 325 7.72 0.63 -7.00
N LYS A 326 8.70 1.20 -6.27
CA LYS A 326 10.06 0.67 -6.11
C LYS A 326 10.12 -0.66 -5.35
N GLY A 327 9.01 -1.09 -4.73
CA GLY A 327 8.90 -2.35 -3.99
C GLY A 327 9.53 -2.33 -2.58
N PHE A 328 9.86 -1.16 -2.04
CA PHE A 328 10.36 -1.00 -0.67
C PHE A 328 9.24 -0.98 0.39
N LEU A 329 8.02 -0.60 -0.01
CA LEU A 329 6.80 -0.64 0.81
C LEU A 329 5.73 -1.54 0.20
N GLN A 330 4.91 -2.16 1.05
CA GLN A 330 3.65 -2.76 0.65
C GLN A 330 2.57 -1.68 0.50
N SER A 331 1.68 -1.88 -0.48
CA SER A 331 0.49 -1.05 -0.63
C SER A 331 -0.34 -1.05 0.66
N ARG A 332 -1.04 0.06 0.91
CA ARG A 332 -1.90 0.20 2.10
C ARG A 332 -2.99 -0.86 2.12
N PHE A 333 -3.58 -1.13 0.96
CA PHE A 333 -4.62 -2.14 0.79
C PHE A 333 -4.11 -3.56 1.06
N SER A 334 -2.98 -3.97 0.47
CA SER A 334 -2.43 -5.31 0.70
C SER A 334 -2.02 -5.51 2.17
N ASN A 335 -1.44 -4.49 2.81
CA ASN A 335 -1.12 -4.57 4.23
C ASN A 335 -2.38 -4.57 5.11
N PHE A 336 -3.44 -3.85 4.73
CA PHE A 336 -4.73 -3.89 5.41
C PHE A 336 -5.34 -5.30 5.32
N LEU A 337 -5.45 -5.87 4.12
CA LEU A 337 -5.94 -7.24 3.93
C LEU A 337 -5.14 -8.25 4.75
N LEU A 338 -3.81 -8.15 4.74
CA LEU A 338 -2.96 -9.05 5.51
C LEU A 338 -3.18 -8.92 7.03
N ARG A 339 -3.39 -7.69 7.54
CA ARG A 339 -3.71 -7.44 8.96
C ARG A 339 -5.08 -7.99 9.32
N SER A 340 -6.09 -7.67 8.52
CA SER A 340 -7.48 -8.12 8.73
C SER A 340 -7.60 -9.64 8.65
N PHE A 341 -6.94 -10.29 7.69
CA PHE A 341 -6.86 -11.75 7.61
C PHE A 341 -6.17 -12.36 8.83
N SER A 342 -5.01 -11.82 9.23
CA SER A 342 -4.27 -12.33 10.40
C SER A 342 -5.12 -12.25 11.66
N PHE A 343 -5.74 -11.09 11.92
CA PHE A 343 -6.63 -10.89 13.06
C PHE A 343 -7.87 -11.79 12.99
N GLY A 344 -8.51 -11.89 11.82
CA GLY A 344 -9.69 -12.71 11.59
C GLY A 344 -9.47 -14.18 11.94
N MET A 345 -8.30 -14.75 11.63
CA MET A 345 -7.96 -16.13 12.00
C MET A 345 -7.92 -16.34 13.52
N PHE A 346 -7.32 -15.41 14.27
CA PHE A 346 -7.31 -15.48 15.74
C PHE A 346 -8.68 -15.18 16.33
N LEU A 347 -9.48 -14.31 15.70
CA LEU A 347 -10.85 -14.01 16.13
C LEU A 347 -11.76 -15.23 15.98
N LEU A 348 -11.69 -15.94 14.85
CA LEU A 348 -12.44 -17.19 14.64
C LEU A 348 -12.06 -18.26 15.66
N LEU A 349 -10.76 -18.37 15.97
CA LEU A 349 -10.28 -19.27 17.02
C LEU A 349 -10.79 -18.85 18.41
N ALA A 350 -10.81 -17.55 18.72
CA ALA A 350 -11.38 -17.05 19.97
C ALA A 350 -12.89 -17.31 20.07
N ILE A 351 -13.64 -17.19 18.96
CA ILE A 351 -15.08 -17.52 18.91
C ILE A 351 -15.31 -19.00 19.22
N LEU A 352 -14.50 -19.90 18.64
CA LEU A 352 -14.58 -21.34 18.94
C LEU A 352 -14.31 -21.63 20.43
N GLY A 353 -13.30 -20.98 21.00
CA GLY A 353 -12.99 -21.09 22.43
C GLY A 353 -14.11 -20.54 23.31
N GLY A 354 -14.68 -19.40 22.96
CA GLY A 354 -15.83 -18.79 23.62
C GLY A 354 -17.07 -19.70 23.62
N ALA A 355 -17.37 -20.33 22.49
CA ALA A 355 -18.45 -21.31 22.39
C ALA A 355 -18.25 -22.50 23.34
N LYS A 356 -17.01 -22.98 23.49
CA LYS A 356 -16.70 -24.04 24.45
C LYS A 356 -16.77 -23.58 25.90
N ILE A 357 -16.31 -22.37 26.21
CA ILE A 357 -16.46 -21.76 27.55
C ILE A 357 -17.94 -21.72 27.94
N TYR A 358 -18.81 -21.25 27.03
CA TYR A 358 -20.26 -21.24 27.25
C TYR A 358 -20.80 -22.64 27.57
N VAL A 359 -20.43 -23.65 26.79
CA VAL A 359 -20.83 -25.06 27.05
C VAL A 359 -20.31 -25.56 28.39
N GLY A 360 -19.08 -25.18 28.78
CA GLY A 360 -18.48 -25.55 30.06
C GLY A 360 -19.22 -24.95 31.25
N LEU A 361 -19.52 -23.65 31.18
CA LEU A 361 -20.29 -22.92 32.19
C LEU A 361 -21.71 -23.48 32.32
N ALA A 362 -22.39 -23.73 31.19
CA ALA A 362 -23.73 -24.33 31.18
C ALA A 362 -23.76 -25.74 31.81
N ARG A 363 -22.61 -26.43 31.90
CA ARG A 363 -22.46 -27.75 32.50
C ARG A 363 -21.79 -27.72 33.88
N ASN A 364 -21.61 -26.55 34.50
CA ASN A 364 -20.90 -26.36 35.76
C ASN A 364 -19.52 -27.03 35.78
N ARG A 365 -18.77 -26.90 34.69
CA ARG A 365 -17.39 -27.42 34.57
C ARG A 365 -16.38 -26.27 34.67
N PRO A 366 -15.17 -26.51 35.19
CA PRO A 366 -14.12 -25.49 35.23
C PRO A 366 -13.67 -25.10 33.81
N VAL A 367 -13.48 -23.80 33.59
CA VAL A 367 -13.14 -23.22 32.27
C VAL A 367 -11.92 -22.27 32.31
N ASP A 368 -11.30 -22.10 33.47
CA ASP A 368 -10.32 -21.01 33.72
C ASP A 368 -9.12 -21.05 32.77
N PHE A 369 -8.54 -22.24 32.56
CA PHE A 369 -7.43 -22.43 31.63
C PHE A 369 -7.80 -22.05 30.18
N LEU A 370 -9.03 -22.36 29.77
CA LEU A 370 -9.50 -22.03 28.43
C LEU A 370 -9.75 -20.52 28.28
N VAL A 371 -10.29 -19.86 29.32
CA VAL A 371 -10.45 -18.39 29.34
C VAL A 371 -9.10 -17.70 29.14
N ILE A 372 -8.07 -18.10 29.89
CA ILE A 372 -6.71 -17.55 29.76
C ILE A 372 -6.19 -17.71 28.33
N LEU A 373 -6.36 -18.89 27.74
CA LEU A 373 -5.87 -19.19 26.39
C LEU A 373 -6.61 -18.39 25.31
N VAL A 374 -7.92 -18.17 25.46
CA VAL A 374 -8.73 -17.31 24.57
C VAL A 374 -8.29 -15.85 24.67
N VAL A 375 -8.06 -15.35 25.89
CA VAL A 375 -7.54 -13.98 26.09
C VAL A 375 -6.17 -13.82 25.43
N LEU A 376 -5.26 -14.76 25.63
CA LEU A 376 -3.95 -14.76 24.96
C LEU A 376 -4.07 -14.77 23.44
N THR A 377 -5.01 -15.58 22.90
CA THR A 377 -5.31 -15.65 21.47
C THR A 377 -5.74 -14.28 20.92
N LEU A 378 -6.61 -13.56 21.63
CA LEU A 378 -7.03 -12.21 21.25
C LEU A 378 -5.91 -11.18 21.36
N LEU A 379 -5.09 -11.23 22.41
CA LEU A 379 -3.93 -10.34 22.57
C LEU A 379 -2.95 -10.52 21.41
N ILE A 380 -2.63 -11.76 21.05
CA ILE A 380 -1.74 -12.06 19.92
C ILE A 380 -2.38 -11.62 18.59
N GLY A 381 -3.67 -11.86 18.39
CA GLY A 381 -4.41 -11.35 17.24
C GLY A 381 -4.34 -9.82 17.14
N ALA A 382 -4.53 -9.11 18.25
CA ALA A 382 -4.42 -7.65 18.32
C ALA A 382 -3.00 -7.17 18.03
N LEU A 383 -1.95 -7.88 18.47
CA LEU A 383 -0.57 -7.55 18.10
C LEU A 383 -0.37 -7.60 16.58
N PHE A 384 -0.94 -8.59 15.88
CA PHE A 384 -0.93 -8.61 14.41
C PHE A 384 -1.80 -7.52 13.78
N LEU A 385 -2.78 -6.97 14.50
CA LEU A 385 -3.49 -5.79 14.05
C LEU A 385 -2.59 -4.54 14.12
N PHE A 386 -1.83 -4.33 15.20
CA PHE A 386 -1.12 -3.05 15.42
C PHE A 386 0.36 -3.03 15.00
N ARG A 387 1.09 -4.16 15.09
CA ARG A 387 2.57 -4.20 14.90
C ARG A 387 3.02 -4.45 13.45
N CYS A 388 2.12 -4.33 12.48
CA CYS A 388 2.39 -4.70 11.10
C CYS A 388 3.01 -3.57 10.28
N SER A 389 4.33 -3.55 10.27
CA SER A 389 5.14 -2.72 9.37
C SER A 389 4.86 -3.07 7.90
N ARG A 390 4.65 -2.02 7.10
CA ARG A 390 4.52 -2.05 5.63
C ARG A 390 5.84 -2.27 4.90
N ILE A 391 6.97 -2.23 5.61
CA ILE A 391 8.30 -2.33 4.99
C ILE A 391 8.54 -3.75 4.49
N THR A 392 8.96 -3.86 3.24
CA THR A 392 9.24 -5.13 2.56
C THR A 392 10.63 -5.64 2.94
N ARG A 393 10.99 -6.85 2.51
CA ARG A 393 12.39 -7.31 2.69
C ARG A 393 13.39 -6.50 1.90
N LEU A 394 13.01 -6.09 0.70
CA LEU A 394 13.84 -5.26 -0.16
C LEU A 394 14.11 -3.93 0.54
N GLY A 395 13.05 -3.29 1.10
CA GLY A 395 13.19 -2.07 1.89
C GLY A 395 14.13 -2.25 3.07
N ARG A 396 13.96 -3.32 3.86
CA ARG A 396 14.87 -3.61 4.99
C ARG A 396 16.32 -3.85 4.56
N ARG A 397 16.54 -4.56 3.46
CA ARG A 397 17.90 -4.78 2.91
C ARG A 397 18.52 -3.47 2.45
N ARG A 398 17.75 -2.61 1.77
CA ARG A 398 18.22 -1.31 1.29
C ARG A 398 18.59 -0.38 2.45
N ILE A 399 17.75 -0.30 3.48
CA ILE A 399 18.07 0.43 4.71
C ILE A 399 19.38 -0.10 5.30
N LYS A 400 19.51 -1.43 5.46
CA LYS A 400 20.71 -2.04 6.04
C LYS A 400 21.97 -1.76 5.21
N GLN A 401 21.86 -1.81 3.88
CA GLN A 401 22.95 -1.49 2.95
C GLN A 401 23.37 -0.02 3.14
N LEU A 402 22.45 0.93 2.99
CA LEU A 402 22.76 2.36 3.11
C LEU A 402 23.25 2.75 4.51
N THR A 403 22.74 2.10 5.56
CA THR A 403 23.22 2.28 6.94
C THR A 403 24.69 1.84 7.08
N SER A 404 25.11 0.82 6.32
CA SER A 404 26.49 0.33 6.29
C SER A 404 27.38 1.23 5.42
N ASP A 405 26.89 1.61 4.24
CA ASP A 405 27.61 2.43 3.27
C ASP A 405 27.89 3.85 3.81
N HIS A 406 27.07 4.32 4.74
CA HIS A 406 27.17 5.65 5.35
C HIS A 406 27.43 5.61 6.87
N SER A 407 28.11 4.56 7.33
CA SER A 407 28.38 4.37 8.76
C SER A 407 29.26 5.46 9.39
N GLU A 408 30.06 6.14 8.57
CA GLU A 408 30.93 7.25 8.93
C GLU A 408 30.17 8.45 9.52
N TRP A 409 28.94 8.73 9.05
CA TRP A 409 28.14 9.85 9.56
C TRP A 409 27.73 9.69 11.03
N LYS A 410 27.85 8.49 11.61
CA LYS A 410 27.65 8.28 13.05
C LYS A 410 28.73 8.94 13.92
N GLN A 411 29.87 9.31 13.34
CA GLN A 411 30.97 9.90 14.12
C GLN A 411 30.63 11.33 14.55
N PRO A 412 30.78 11.67 15.85
CA PRO A 412 30.58 13.03 16.34
C PRO A 412 31.45 14.04 15.58
N GLY A 413 30.88 15.19 15.22
CA GLY A 413 31.62 16.27 14.54
C GLY A 413 31.84 16.11 13.04
N LEU A 414 31.45 14.98 12.43
CA LEU A 414 31.61 14.80 10.99
C LEU A 414 30.66 15.70 10.18
N ILE A 415 29.42 15.87 10.64
CA ILE A 415 28.46 16.82 10.06
C ILE A 415 28.82 18.23 10.56
N ASN A 416 29.54 18.97 9.73
CA ASN A 416 29.93 20.35 9.95
C ASN A 416 29.48 21.23 8.76
N GLU A 417 29.89 22.50 8.74
CA GLU A 417 29.54 23.43 7.65
C GLU A 417 30.07 23.00 6.26
N SER A 418 31.10 22.15 6.21
CA SER A 418 31.70 21.67 4.96
C SER A 418 30.95 20.50 4.31
N ILE A 419 30.07 19.83 5.05
CA ILE A 419 29.26 18.73 4.52
C ILE A 419 28.09 19.28 3.71
N SER A 420 27.76 18.64 2.58
CA SER A 420 26.61 19.08 1.77
C SER A 420 25.29 19.00 2.56
N PRO A 421 24.34 19.92 2.34
CA PRO A 421 23.04 19.87 3.00
C PRO A 421 22.28 18.55 2.78
N VAL A 422 22.46 17.95 1.61
CA VAL A 422 21.89 16.64 1.25
C VAL A 422 22.47 15.52 2.12
N SER A 423 23.78 15.56 2.39
CA SER A 423 24.44 14.60 3.29
C SER A 423 23.97 14.73 4.75
N ALA A 424 23.70 15.96 5.21
CA ALA A 424 23.10 16.17 6.54
C ALA A 424 21.67 15.59 6.61
N ALA A 425 20.87 15.77 5.54
CA ALA A 425 19.56 15.16 5.42
C ALA A 425 19.61 13.63 5.44
N TRP A 426 20.60 13.03 4.76
CA TRP A 426 20.84 11.59 4.79
C TRP A 426 21.18 11.06 6.18
N ALA A 427 22.04 11.76 6.93
CA ALA A 427 22.39 11.35 8.28
C ALA A 427 21.16 11.29 9.20
N VAL A 428 20.29 12.30 9.13
CA VAL A 428 19.03 12.32 9.89
C VAL A 428 18.05 11.25 9.41
N ALA A 429 17.99 11.00 8.09
CA ALA A 429 17.13 9.96 7.53
C ALA A 429 17.49 8.55 8.04
N LEU A 430 18.79 8.22 8.05
CA LEU A 430 19.29 6.91 8.45
C LEU A 430 19.35 6.73 9.97
N PHE A 431 19.92 7.70 10.68
CA PHE A 431 20.25 7.57 12.10
C PHE A 431 19.28 8.30 13.03
N GLY A 432 18.53 9.25 12.49
CA GLY A 432 17.57 10.06 13.24
C GLY A 432 18.11 11.44 13.63
N PRO A 433 17.24 12.32 14.15
CA PRO A 433 17.59 13.70 14.43
C PRO A 433 18.63 13.85 15.55
N ALA A 434 18.76 12.87 16.44
CA ALA A 434 19.74 12.86 17.54
C ALA A 434 21.21 12.94 17.07
N ILE A 435 21.49 12.63 15.81
CA ILE A 435 22.84 12.76 15.26
C ILE A 435 23.30 14.21 15.16
N LEU A 436 22.37 15.16 15.13
CA LEU A 436 22.65 16.58 15.00
C LEU A 436 23.13 17.23 16.31
N ASP A 437 22.99 16.55 17.45
CA ASP A 437 23.38 17.08 18.77
C ASP A 437 24.88 17.44 18.84
N TYR A 438 25.69 16.72 18.08
CA TYR A 438 27.15 16.89 18.04
C TYR A 438 27.62 17.68 16.80
N THR A 439 26.78 18.57 16.26
CA THR A 439 26.99 19.26 14.97
C THR A 439 26.74 20.75 15.08
N SER A 440 27.07 21.53 14.04
CA SER A 440 26.68 22.95 13.94
C SER A 440 25.17 23.16 13.92
N LEU A 441 24.39 22.10 13.69
CA LEU A 441 22.92 22.11 13.70
C LEU A 441 22.33 21.69 15.06
N ARG A 442 23.12 21.67 16.15
CA ARG A 442 22.63 21.30 17.50
C ARG A 442 21.40 22.09 17.93
N ASN A 443 21.37 23.41 17.68
CA ASN A 443 20.22 24.26 18.03
C ASN A 443 18.94 23.80 17.31
N LEU A 444 19.05 23.29 16.07
CA LEU A 444 17.92 22.70 15.37
C LEU A 444 17.41 21.44 16.10
N TYR A 445 18.33 20.61 16.58
CA TYR A 445 17.98 19.40 17.31
C TYR A 445 17.31 19.70 18.66
N GLU A 446 17.97 20.50 19.50
CA GLU A 446 17.53 20.77 20.86
C GLU A 446 16.19 21.52 20.92
N ASP A 447 16.03 22.54 20.09
CA ASP A 447 14.88 23.43 20.18
C ASP A 447 13.67 22.95 19.36
N TYR A 448 13.89 22.11 18.33
CA TYR A 448 12.84 21.78 17.35
C TYR A 448 12.64 20.29 17.06
N LEU A 449 13.64 19.43 17.27
CA LEU A 449 13.55 18.00 16.91
C LEU A 449 13.53 17.04 18.11
N LEU A 450 13.98 17.48 19.29
CA LEU A 450 13.92 16.72 20.56
C LEU A 450 12.46 16.56 21.04
N PRO A 451 11.98 15.33 21.31
CA PRO A 451 10.76 15.14 22.08
C PRO A 451 10.88 15.85 23.42
N PRO A 452 9.87 16.59 23.91
CA PRO A 452 9.93 17.18 25.24
C PRO A 452 10.17 16.05 26.23
N LEU A 453 11.23 16.20 27.02
CA LEU A 453 11.38 15.40 28.22
C LEU A 453 10.12 15.67 29.05
N ASN A 454 9.33 14.64 29.29
CA ASN A 454 8.37 14.67 30.37
C ASN A 454 9.18 14.87 31.65
N ASN A 455 9.37 16.12 32.09
CA ASN A 455 9.75 16.42 33.45
C ASN A 455 8.55 16.07 34.34
N SER A 456 8.31 14.79 34.55
CA SER A 456 7.71 14.26 35.76
C SER A 456 8.85 13.86 36.70
N SER A 457 9.64 14.86 37.13
CA SER A 457 10.31 14.81 38.43
C SER A 457 9.23 14.97 39.49
N GLY A 458 8.44 13.92 39.70
CA GLY A 458 7.71 13.72 40.93
C GLY A 458 8.67 13.04 41.89
N GLY A 459 9.30 13.83 42.76
CA GLY A 459 9.95 13.30 43.94
C GLY A 459 8.92 12.49 44.73
N VAL A 460 9.29 11.26 45.08
CA VAL A 460 8.72 10.59 46.23
C VAL A 460 9.94 10.19 47.04
N ASP A 461 10.22 11.04 48.02
CA ASP A 461 10.89 10.64 49.25
C ASP A 461 10.10 9.48 49.89
N THR A 462 10.85 8.56 50.48
CA THR A 462 10.45 7.38 51.31
C THR A 462 9.97 6.13 50.59
#